data_AF-V7D9T5-F1
#
_entry.id   AF-V7D9T5-F1
#
_cell.length_a   1.000
_cell.length_b   1.000
_cell.length_c   1.000
_cell.angle_alpha   90.00
_cell.angle_beta   90.00
_cell.angle_gamma   90.00
#
_symmetry.space_group_name_H-M   'P 1'
#
loop_
_entity.id
_entity.type
_entity.pdbx_description
1 polymer ?
#
loop_
_entity_poly.entity_id
_entity_poly.type
_entity_poly.pdbx_seq_one_letter_code
_entity_poly.pdbx_strand_id
1 'polypeptide(L)'
;MQPGFFRILYAHTVKGDAIMTGTNLPVMSIQEWRQLLNDTEALLLAPKNHHRELLHHAYALRDTHAVDSGTLADMLELADEALMYAHSVQTDQQ
;
A
#
# COMPACT_ATOMS: atom_id res chain seq x y z
N MET A 1 19.76 -1.29 -8.98
CA MET A 1 18.55 -0.54 -9.38
C MET A 1 17.39 -1.43 -8.96
N GLN A 2 16.61 -1.18 -7.90
CA GLN A 2 15.94 0.06 -7.52
C GLN A 2 15.87 0.27 -5.99
N PRO A 3 16.69 1.15 -5.40
CA PRO A 3 16.54 1.60 -4.01
C PRO A 3 15.71 2.90 -3.90
N GLY A 4 14.63 3.02 -4.69
CA GLY A 4 13.92 4.31 -4.86
C GLY A 4 12.44 4.27 -5.17
N PHE A 5 11.80 3.10 -5.28
CA PHE A 5 10.43 3.01 -5.77
C PHE A 5 9.40 3.59 -4.79
N PHE A 6 9.48 3.23 -3.50
CA PHE A 6 8.53 3.69 -2.48
C PHE A 6 9.03 4.86 -1.62
N ARG A 7 10.24 5.37 -1.87
CA ARG A 7 10.94 6.26 -0.92
C ARG A 7 10.72 7.76 -1.18
N ILE A 8 10.20 8.16 -2.34
CA ILE A 8 10.26 9.57 -2.77
C ILE A 8 9.00 10.37 -2.46
N LEU A 9 7.84 9.75 -2.24
CA LEU A 9 6.61 10.55 -2.23
C LEU A 9 6.21 11.22 -0.91
N TYR A 10 6.63 10.75 0.29
CA TYR A 10 6.20 11.43 1.54
C TYR A 10 7.25 11.37 2.66
N ALA A 11 8.38 12.05 2.46
CA ALA A 11 9.18 12.57 3.57
C ALA A 11 8.43 13.72 4.27
N HIS A 12 7.26 13.45 4.86
CA HIS A 12 6.62 14.38 5.78
C HIS A 12 6.48 13.72 7.14
N THR A 13 7.44 14.07 8.00
CA THR A 13 7.54 13.85 9.44
C THR A 13 6.17 13.78 10.12
N VAL A 14 5.66 12.58 10.38
CA VAL A 14 4.68 12.36 11.45
C VAL A 14 5.45 12.38 12.77
N LYS A 15 5.59 13.59 13.31
CA LYS A 15 5.98 13.82 14.70
C LYS A 15 4.79 13.38 15.55
N GLY A 16 5.00 12.35 16.37
CA GLY A 16 4.25 12.01 17.59
C GLY A 16 2.73 12.07 17.53
N ASP A 17 2.07 10.92 17.68
CA ASP A 17 1.46 10.60 18.98
C ASP A 17 0.96 9.15 18.95
N ALA A 18 1.35 8.38 19.96
CA ALA A 18 0.67 7.15 20.28
C ALA A 18 -0.70 7.52 20.87
N ILE A 19 -1.79 7.29 20.16
CA ILE A 19 -3.12 7.24 20.78
C ILE A 19 -3.82 5.91 20.50
N MET A 20 -3.80 5.13 21.58
CA MET A 20 -4.71 4.06 22.00
C MET A 20 -6.11 4.08 21.36
N THR A 21 -6.50 2.88 20.91
CA THR A 21 -7.84 2.33 20.64
C THR A 21 -9.07 3.09 21.16
N GLY A 22 -10.00 3.38 20.26
CA GLY A 22 -11.39 3.74 20.56
C GLY A 22 -12.34 3.28 19.44
N THR A 23 -12.85 2.06 19.55
CA THR A 23 -14.04 1.48 18.89
C THR A 23 -14.57 2.16 17.60
N ASN A 24 -14.02 1.77 16.45
CA ASN A 24 -14.72 1.79 15.16
C ASN A 24 -14.03 0.72 14.29
N LEU A 25 -14.73 0.07 13.37
CA LEU A 25 -14.17 -0.99 12.50
C LEU A 25 -12.76 -0.62 12.03
N PRO A 26 -11.76 -1.54 12.02
CA PRO A 26 -10.38 -1.20 11.70
C PRO A 26 -10.28 -0.77 10.23
N VAL A 27 -10.58 0.49 9.95
CA VAL A 27 -10.24 1.11 8.68
C VAL A 27 -8.72 1.25 8.71
N MET A 28 -8.07 0.38 7.96
CA MET A 28 -6.61 0.36 7.86
C MET A 28 -6.14 1.74 7.39
N SER A 29 -5.24 2.37 8.15
CA SER A 29 -4.76 3.72 7.83
C SER A 29 -3.86 3.71 6.59
N ILE A 30 -3.70 4.87 5.94
CA ILE A 30 -2.79 5.02 4.78
C ILE A 30 -1.36 4.54 5.11
N GLN A 31 -0.91 4.76 6.36
CA GLN A 31 0.39 4.28 6.85
C GLN A 31 0.49 2.75 6.83
N GLU A 32 -0.53 2.06 7.34
CA GLU A 32 -0.60 0.59 7.39
C GLU A 32 -0.70 0.00 5.99
N TRP A 33 -1.52 0.61 5.14
CA TRP A 33 -1.60 0.24 3.72
C TRP A 33 -0.23 0.33 3.02
N ARG A 34 0.56 1.37 3.32
CA ARG A 34 1.93 1.53 2.82
C ARG A 34 2.90 0.49 3.36
N GLN A 35 2.74 0.06 4.62
CA GLN A 35 3.53 -1.05 5.16
C GLN A 35 3.23 -2.33 4.40
N LEU A 36 1.96 -2.60 4.12
CA LEU A 36 1.54 -3.74 3.31
C LEU A 36 2.12 -3.68 1.89
N LEU A 37 2.09 -2.50 1.26
CA LEU A 37 2.67 -2.27 -0.07
C LEU A 37 4.20 -2.52 -0.11
N ASN A 38 4.90 -2.16 0.96
CA ASN A 38 6.34 -2.38 1.09
C ASN A 38 6.69 -3.82 1.52
N ASP A 39 5.69 -4.66 1.78
CA ASP A 39 5.87 -6.09 2.09
C ASP A 39 6.07 -6.86 0.78
N THR A 40 7.30 -6.77 0.26
CA THR A 40 7.70 -7.44 -0.98
C THR A 40 7.69 -8.96 -0.84
N GLU A 41 7.88 -9.50 0.37
CA GLU A 41 7.86 -10.95 0.61
C GLU A 41 6.44 -11.51 0.47
N ALA A 42 5.44 -10.90 1.11
CA ALA A 42 4.03 -11.27 0.97
C ALA A 42 3.54 -11.09 -0.47
N LEU A 43 3.99 -10.03 -1.14
CA LEU A 43 3.72 -9.77 -2.55
C LEU A 43 4.30 -10.87 -3.45
N LEU A 44 5.52 -11.36 -3.20
CA LEU A 44 6.13 -12.43 -3.99
C LEU A 44 5.48 -13.80 -3.71
N LEU A 45 5.03 -14.03 -2.48
CA LEU A 45 4.31 -15.25 -2.06
C LEU A 45 2.91 -15.33 -2.68
N ALA A 46 2.16 -14.23 -2.72
CA ALA A 46 0.77 -14.21 -3.19
C ALA A 46 0.42 -12.91 -3.94
N PRO A 47 1.02 -12.63 -5.12
CA PRO A 47 0.94 -11.33 -5.79
C PRO A 47 -0.49 -10.91 -6.11
N LYS A 48 -1.32 -11.84 -6.58
CA LYS A 48 -2.73 -11.58 -6.90
C LYS A 48 -3.60 -11.35 -5.67
N ASN A 49 -3.30 -12.02 -4.55
CA ASN A 49 -4.10 -11.87 -3.34
C ASN A 49 -3.74 -10.56 -2.62
N HIS A 50 -2.43 -10.32 -2.50
CA HIS A 50 -1.87 -9.10 -1.92
C HIS A 50 -2.31 -7.84 -2.66
N HIS A 51 -2.29 -7.86 -3.99
CA HIS A 51 -2.79 -6.74 -4.80
C HIS A 51 -4.28 -6.48 -4.57
N ARG A 52 -5.11 -7.53 -4.43
CA ARG A 52 -6.55 -7.36 -4.13
C ARG A 52 -6.79 -6.75 -2.76
N GLU A 53 -5.98 -7.10 -1.76
CA GLU A 53 -6.06 -6.51 -0.41
C GLU A 53 -5.67 -5.03 -0.43
N LEU A 54 -4.62 -4.66 -1.18
CA LEU A 54 -4.24 -3.27 -1.40
C LEU A 54 -5.38 -2.46 -2.04
N LEU A 55 -5.99 -2.97 -3.11
CA LEU A 55 -7.14 -2.32 -3.75
C LEU A 55 -8.31 -2.17 -2.76
N HIS A 56 -8.64 -3.24 -2.04
CA HIS A 56 -9.77 -3.26 -1.11
C HIS A 56 -9.63 -2.19 -0.03
N HIS A 57 -8.44 -2.05 0.56
CA HIS A 57 -8.16 -1.04 1.57
C HIS A 57 -8.10 0.38 1.01
N ALA A 58 -7.57 0.57 -0.20
CA ALA A 58 -7.58 1.88 -0.86
C ALA A 58 -9.03 2.36 -1.12
N TYR A 59 -9.91 1.45 -1.56
CA TYR A 59 -11.33 1.77 -1.72
C TYR A 59 -12.03 2.04 -0.39
N ALA A 60 -11.74 1.27 0.67
CA ALA A 60 -12.29 1.50 2.00
C ALA A 60 -11.86 2.87 2.58
N LEU A 61 -10.61 3.29 2.33
CA LEU A 61 -10.13 4.62 2.71
C LEU A 61 -10.86 5.73 1.94
N ARG A 62 -11.19 5.53 0.66
CA ARG A 62 -12.00 6.50 -0.09
C ARG A 62 -13.45 6.53 0.41
N ASP A 63 -14.03 5.37 0.69
CA ASP A 63 -15.41 5.25 1.18
C ASP A 63 -15.60 5.99 2.51
N THR A 64 -14.58 5.94 3.36
CA THR A 64 -14.52 6.69 4.61
C THR A 64 -14.09 8.16 4.45
N HIS A 65 -13.92 8.65 3.22
CA HIS A 65 -13.41 9.99 2.90
C HIS A 65 -12.03 10.30 3.52
N ALA A 66 -11.26 9.27 3.88
CA ALA A 66 -9.91 9.42 4.40
C ALA A 66 -8.88 9.78 3.31
N VAL A 67 -9.20 9.49 2.04
CA VAL A 67 -8.39 9.85 0.86
C VAL A 67 -9.26 10.43 -0.25
N ASP A 68 -8.73 11.42 -0.95
CA ASP A 68 -9.37 11.99 -2.14
C ASP A 68 -9.23 11.08 -3.36
N SER A 69 -10.03 11.34 -4.40
CA SER A 69 -9.95 10.60 -5.67
C SER A 69 -8.54 10.63 -6.30
N GLY A 70 -7.79 11.73 -6.11
CA GLY A 70 -6.41 11.83 -6.58
C GLY A 70 -5.45 10.91 -5.81
N THR A 71 -5.58 10.88 -4.49
CA THR A 71 -4.80 9.99 -3.63
C THR A 71 -5.18 8.53 -3.84
N LEU A 72 -6.47 8.22 -4.08
CA LEU A 72 -6.88 6.88 -4.48
C LEU A 72 -6.19 6.46 -5.77
N ALA A 73 -6.18 7.31 -6.81
CA ALA A 73 -5.55 6.98 -8.08
C ALA A 73 -4.05 6.67 -7.92
N ASP A 74 -3.34 7.47 -7.13
CA ASP A 74 -1.93 7.24 -6.76
C ASP A 74 -1.74 5.89 -6.04
N MET A 75 -2.63 5.55 -5.10
CA MET A 75 -2.59 4.25 -4.41
C MET A 75 -2.85 3.07 -5.36
N LEU A 76 -3.76 3.21 -6.31
CA LEU A 76 -4.04 2.18 -7.31
C LEU A 76 -2.85 1.97 -8.25
N GLU A 77 -2.20 3.05 -8.66
CA GLU A 77 -0.99 3.02 -9.50
C GLU A 77 0.15 2.26 -8.78
N LEU A 78 0.43 2.62 -7.54
CA LEU A 78 1.45 1.95 -6.71
C LEU A 78 1.17 0.46 -6.51
N ALA A 79 -0.10 0.07 -6.36
CA ALA A 79 -0.48 -1.33 -6.21
C ALA A 79 -0.27 -2.14 -7.50
N ASP A 80 -0.54 -1.55 -8.66
CA ASP A 80 -0.32 -2.17 -9.97
C ASP A 80 1.17 -2.30 -10.27
N GLU A 81 1.93 -1.26 -9.95
CA GLU A 81 3.38 -1.24 -10.02
C GLU A 81 4.03 -2.35 -9.16
N ALA A 82 3.53 -2.55 -7.93
CA ALA A 82 3.97 -3.66 -7.08
C ALA A 82 3.67 -5.02 -7.74
N LEU A 83 2.48 -5.20 -8.31
CA LEU A 83 2.12 -6.43 -9.02
C LEU A 83 3.04 -6.68 -10.22
N MET A 84 3.35 -5.64 -11.01
CA MET A 84 4.25 -5.74 -12.15
C MET A 84 5.67 -6.11 -11.71
N TYR A 85 6.17 -5.53 -10.62
CA TYR A 85 7.45 -5.91 -10.03
C TYR A 85 7.48 -7.38 -9.63
N ALA A 86 6.45 -7.87 -8.94
CA ALA A 86 6.36 -9.27 -8.53
C ALA A 86 6.35 -10.23 -9.72
N HIS A 87 5.60 -9.89 -10.78
CA HIS A 87 5.59 -10.64 -12.03
C HIS A 87 6.98 -10.66 -12.71
N SER A 88 7.67 -9.52 -12.76
CA SER A 88 9.02 -9.45 -13.32
C SER A 88 10.01 -10.31 -12.55
N VAL A 89 9.99 -10.27 -11.22
CA VAL A 89 10.86 -11.09 -10.37
C VAL A 89 10.57 -12.58 -10.53
N GLN A 90 9.29 -12.98 -10.57
CA GLN A 90 8.91 -14.38 -10.79
C GLN A 90 9.31 -14.89 -12.19
N THR A 91 9.23 -14.02 -13.20
CA THR A 91 9.57 -14.39 -14.59
C THR A 91 11.09 -14.47 -14.80
N ASP A 92 11.88 -13.61 -14.14
CA ASP A 92 13.35 -13.61 -14.22
C ASP A 92 13.98 -14.81 -13.48
N GLN A 93 13.26 -15.44 -12.55
CA GLN A 93 13.69 -16.63 -11.81
C GLN A 93 13.43 -17.97 -12.51
N GLN A 94 12.86 -17.98 -13.72
CA GLN A 94 12.64 -19.19 -14.55
C GLN A 94 13.74 -19.42 -15.58
#